data_AF-A0A1V4WBL6-F1
#
_entry.id   AF-A0A1V4WBL6-F1
#
_cell.length_a   1.000
_cell.length_b   1.000
_cell.length_c   1.000
_cell.angle_alpha   90.00
_cell.angle_beta   90.00
_cell.angle_gamma   90.00
#
_symmetry.space_group_name_H-M   'P 1'
#
loop_
_entity.id
_entity.type
_entity.pdbx_description
1 polymer ?
#
loop_
_entity_poly.entity_id
_entity_poly.type
_entity_poly.pdbx_seq_one_letter_code
_entity_poly.pdbx_strand_id
1 'polypeptide(L)'
;MTLKYSVKRLYRALLTLAEKRNIAVFEIKFSYFTRGKDKITGLYCCSENLILIEQNVSLSKKVFILAHELGHYVLHRAILNTTYWAVAYYSDINFRDERESEADRFAQKLLAFLTRIYEI
;
A
#
# COMPACT_ATOMS: atom_id res chain seq x y z
N MET A 1 27.22 -3.83 4.31
CA MET A 1 26.68 -2.45 4.37
C MET A 1 25.60 -2.18 3.29
N THR A 2 25.17 -3.19 2.51
CA THR A 2 24.55 -3.03 1.18
C THR A 2 23.01 -3.09 1.17
N LEU A 3 22.37 -3.94 2.01
CA LEU A 3 20.91 -4.11 2.06
C LEU A 3 20.12 -2.83 2.48
N LYS A 4 20.70 -2.00 3.35
CA LYS A 4 19.99 -0.81 3.88
C LYS A 4 19.87 0.32 2.83
N TYR A 5 20.83 0.41 1.90
CA TYR A 5 20.80 1.37 0.80
C TYR A 5 19.82 0.93 -0.30
N SER A 6 19.74 -0.37 -0.54
CA SER A 6 18.76 -1.05 -1.40
C SER A 6 17.31 -0.66 -1.02
N VAL A 7 16.93 -0.87 0.25
CA VAL A 7 15.54 -0.60 0.70
C VAL A 7 15.18 0.89 0.61
N LYS A 8 16.12 1.80 0.92
CA LYS A 8 15.88 3.25 0.78
C LYS A 8 15.65 3.66 -0.68
N ARG A 9 16.37 3.06 -1.63
CA ARG A 9 16.17 3.33 -3.06
C ARG A 9 14.80 2.85 -3.53
N LEU A 10 14.38 1.64 -3.13
CA LEU A 10 13.04 1.13 -3.43
C LEU A 10 11.95 2.05 -2.88
N TYR A 11 12.06 2.47 -1.61
CA TYR A 11 11.07 3.37 -1.02
C TYR A 11 10.96 4.69 -1.77
N ARG A 12 12.09 5.30 -2.15
CA ARG A 12 12.10 6.53 -2.96
C ARG A 12 11.48 6.33 -4.34
N ALA A 13 11.78 5.22 -5.01
CA ALA A 13 11.19 4.91 -6.30
C ALA A 13 9.66 4.78 -6.22
N LEU A 14 9.15 4.13 -5.16
CA LEU A 14 7.72 4.02 -4.92
C LEU A 14 7.08 5.39 -4.62
N LEU A 15 7.74 6.25 -3.84
CA LEU A 15 7.26 7.62 -3.60
C LEU A 15 7.19 8.43 -4.91
N THR A 16 8.20 8.34 -5.77
CA THR A 16 8.17 8.97 -7.10
C THR A 16 7.05 8.41 -7.98
N LEU A 17 6.74 7.11 -7.90
CA LEU A 17 5.60 6.51 -8.62
C LEU A 17 4.27 7.06 -8.11
N ALA A 18 4.11 7.18 -6.79
CA ALA A 18 2.91 7.76 -6.18
C ALA A 18 2.73 9.23 -6.60
N GLU A 19 3.79 10.03 -6.51
CA GLU A 19 3.82 11.44 -6.92
C GLU A 19 3.43 11.62 -8.39
N LYS A 20 3.99 10.81 -9.31
CA LYS A 20 3.62 10.81 -10.74
C LYS A 20 2.14 10.50 -11.00
N ARG A 21 1.43 9.95 -10.02
CA ARG A 21 -0.01 9.64 -10.07
C ARG A 21 -0.85 10.60 -9.21
N ASN A 22 -0.25 11.69 -8.74
CA ASN A 22 -0.85 12.66 -7.82
C ASN A 22 -1.37 12.02 -6.53
N ILE A 23 -0.71 10.96 -6.06
CA ILE A 23 -1.06 10.28 -4.81
C ILE A 23 -0.17 10.83 -3.70
N ALA A 24 -0.78 11.49 -2.71
CA ALA A 24 -0.04 11.94 -1.53
C ALA A 24 0.28 10.75 -0.61
N VAL A 25 1.46 10.71 0.01
CA VAL A 25 1.85 9.63 0.93
C VAL A 25 2.19 10.23 2.28
N PHE A 26 1.52 9.76 3.34
CA PHE A 26 1.76 10.21 4.71
C PHE A 26 2.06 9.05 5.65
N GLU A 27 3.03 9.24 6.53
CA GLU A 27 3.29 8.32 7.63
C GLU A 27 2.57 8.81 8.88
N ILE A 28 1.64 8.00 9.41
CA ILE A 28 0.78 8.35 10.54
C ILE A 28 0.80 7.26 11.61
N LYS A 29 0.36 7.58 12.83
CA LYS A 29 0.09 6.57 13.86
C LYS A 29 -1.37 6.14 13.78
N PHE A 30 -1.63 4.92 13.31
CA PHE A 30 -3.00 4.39 13.19
C PHE A 30 -3.68 4.15 14.54
N SER A 31 -2.90 4.04 15.62
CA SER A 31 -3.42 3.90 16.99
C SER A 31 -4.32 5.06 17.42
N TYR A 32 -4.27 6.21 16.74
CA TYR A 32 -5.21 7.32 16.99
C TYR A 32 -6.59 7.08 16.37
N PHE A 33 -6.71 6.17 15.41
CA PHE A 33 -7.93 5.95 14.61
C PHE A 33 -8.58 4.59 14.85
N THR A 34 -7.84 3.59 15.34
CA THR A 34 -8.38 2.24 15.58
C THR A 34 -8.52 1.94 17.08
N ARG A 35 -9.75 1.68 17.53
CA ARG A 35 -10.06 1.24 18.91
C ARG A 35 -9.77 -0.25 19.16
N GLY A 36 -8.67 -0.75 18.62
CA GLY A 36 -8.12 -2.08 18.93
C GLY A 36 -8.87 -3.28 18.33
N LYS A 37 -8.20 -3.95 17.37
CA LYS A 37 -7.93 -5.40 17.30
C LYS A 37 -7.26 -5.74 15.96
N ASP A 38 -7.57 -4.99 14.91
CA ASP A 38 -6.90 -5.12 13.61
C ASP A 38 -5.81 -4.07 13.47
N LYS A 39 -4.57 -4.55 13.29
CA LYS A 39 -3.40 -3.69 13.13
C LYS A 39 -3.33 -3.24 11.66
N ILE A 40 -4.06 -2.18 11.34
CA ILE A 40 -3.93 -1.49 10.04
C ILE A 40 -2.51 -0.95 9.94
N THR A 41 -1.82 -1.27 8.84
CA THR A 41 -0.44 -0.81 8.59
C THR A 41 -0.32 0.07 7.35
N GLY A 42 -1.33 0.05 6.47
CA GLY A 42 -1.47 0.87 5.30
C GLY A 42 -2.95 1.12 4.98
N LEU A 43 -3.24 2.20 4.25
CA LEU A 43 -4.56 2.47 3.69
C LEU A 43 -4.45 3.40 2.48
N TYR A 44 -4.97 2.98 1.33
CA TYR A 44 -5.26 3.84 0.19
C TYR A 44 -6.66 4.47 0.33
N CYS A 45 -6.71 5.79 0.48
CA CYS A 45 -7.95 6.57 0.51
C CYS A 45 -8.26 7.09 -0.89
N CYS A 46 -9.23 6.47 -1.57
CA CYS A 46 -9.57 6.79 -2.96
C CYS A 46 -10.21 8.18 -3.14
N SER A 47 -10.96 8.69 -2.15
CA SER A 47 -11.62 10.00 -2.21
C SER A 47 -10.64 11.17 -2.21
N GLU A 48 -9.60 11.10 -1.39
CA GLU A 48 -8.57 12.14 -1.27
C GLU A 48 -7.33 11.84 -2.11
N ASN A 49 -7.32 10.69 -2.81
CA ASN A 49 -6.19 10.16 -3.56
C ASN A 49 -4.88 10.20 -2.75
N LEU A 50 -4.89 9.56 -1.58
CA LEU A 50 -3.72 9.51 -0.70
C LEU A 50 -3.50 8.11 -0.13
N ILE A 51 -2.27 7.84 0.28
CA ILE A 51 -1.86 6.62 0.96
C ILE A 51 -1.36 6.98 2.36
N LEU A 52 -1.87 6.28 3.36
CA LEU A 52 -1.46 6.36 4.75
C LEU A 52 -0.63 5.12 5.09
N ILE A 53 0.50 5.30 5.79
CA ILE A 53 1.38 4.20 6.21
C ILE A 53 1.64 4.32 7.71
N GLU A 54 1.62 3.20 8.42
CA GLU A 54 1.96 3.19 9.85
C GLU A 54 3.40 3.65 10.08
N GLN A 55 3.54 4.72 10.85
CA GLN A 55 4.80 5.39 11.11
C GLN A 55 5.82 4.46 11.79
N ASN A 56 5.36 3.59 12.69
CA ASN A 56 6.23 2.79 13.56
C ASN A 56 6.64 1.42 12.98
N VAL A 57 6.39 1.16 11.70
CA VAL A 57 6.91 -0.05 11.02
C VAL A 57 8.31 0.18 10.43
N SER A 58 9.07 -0.91 10.26
CA SER A 58 10.41 -0.82 9.64
C SER A 58 10.31 -0.34 8.18
N LEU A 59 11.38 0.28 7.68
CA LEU A 59 11.40 0.78 6.30
C LEU A 59 11.12 -0.33 5.27
N SER A 60 11.63 -1.55 5.49
CA SER A 60 11.34 -2.70 4.60
C SER A 60 9.85 -3.04 4.58
N LYS A 61 9.16 -2.92 5.72
CA LYS A 61 7.70 -3.09 5.77
C LYS A 61 6.99 -1.95 5.04
N LYS A 62 7.43 -0.69 5.23
CA LYS A 62 6.88 0.46 4.50
C LYS A 62 6.98 0.33 2.99
N VAL A 63 8.09 -0.24 2.49
CA VAL A 63 8.26 -0.54 1.05
C VAL A 63 7.19 -1.49 0.56
N PHE A 64 6.95 -2.59 1.27
CA PHE A 64 5.91 -3.55 0.90
C PHE A 64 4.52 -2.94 1.01
N ILE A 65 4.21 -2.27 2.13
CA ILE A 65 2.93 -1.59 2.35
C ILE A 65 2.65 -0.59 1.24
N LEU A 66 3.59 0.32 0.93
CA LEU A 66 3.39 1.30 -0.13
C LEU A 66 3.16 0.64 -1.51
N ALA A 67 3.88 -0.44 -1.82
CA ALA A 67 3.67 -1.19 -3.05
C ALA A 67 2.29 -1.89 -3.08
N HIS A 68 1.82 -2.39 -1.94
CA HIS A 68 0.51 -3.00 -1.76
C HIS A 68 -0.62 -1.96 -1.95
N GLU A 69 -0.53 -0.80 -1.29
CA GLU A 69 -1.52 0.27 -1.44
C GLU A 69 -1.56 0.85 -2.87
N LEU A 70 -0.40 0.93 -3.54
CA LEU A 70 -0.35 1.23 -4.97
C LEU A 70 -1.05 0.15 -5.82
N GLY A 71 -1.04 -1.11 -5.38
CA GLY A 71 -1.82 -2.19 -5.97
C GLY A 71 -3.33 -1.91 -5.89
N HIS A 72 -3.84 -1.52 -4.72
CA HIS A 72 -5.24 -1.09 -4.58
C HIS A 72 -5.59 0.09 -5.49
N TYR A 73 -4.72 1.09 -5.58
CA TYR A 73 -4.90 2.19 -6.52
C TYR A 73 -5.01 1.71 -7.98
N VAL A 74 -4.11 0.82 -8.41
CA VAL A 74 -4.09 0.36 -9.80
C VAL A 74 -5.27 -0.55 -10.12
N LEU A 75 -5.58 -1.49 -9.23
CA LEU A 75 -6.51 -2.58 -9.49
C LEU A 75 -7.95 -2.25 -9.07
N HIS A 76 -8.14 -1.51 -7.98
CA HIS A 76 -9.45 -1.42 -7.31
C HIS A 76 -10.04 0.00 -7.27
N ARG A 77 -9.30 1.07 -7.63
CA ARG A 77 -9.79 2.46 -7.55
C ARG A 77 -11.16 2.71 -8.18
N ALA A 78 -11.51 2.00 -9.24
CA ALA A 78 -12.78 2.19 -9.94
C ALA A 78 -13.99 1.73 -9.11
N ILE A 79 -13.77 0.82 -8.16
CA ILE A 79 -14.82 0.22 -7.34
C ILE A 79 -14.74 0.63 -5.87
N LEU A 80 -13.59 1.15 -5.40
CA LEU A 80 -13.37 1.55 -3.99
C LEU A 80 -14.40 2.56 -3.44
N ASN A 81 -14.89 3.48 -4.27
CA ASN A 81 -15.87 4.50 -3.87
C ASN A 81 -17.33 4.04 -3.99
N THR A 82 -17.57 2.75 -4.28
CA THR A 82 -18.94 2.24 -4.41
C THR A 82 -19.47 1.76 -3.06
N THR A 83 -20.78 1.93 -2.85
CA THR A 83 -21.47 1.32 -1.69
C THR A 83 -21.31 -0.20 -1.69
N TYR A 84 -21.22 -0.81 -2.88
CA TYR A 84 -20.94 -2.24 -3.02
C TYR A 84 -19.61 -2.63 -2.37
N TRP A 85 -18.53 -1.89 -2.64
CA TRP A 85 -17.23 -2.15 -2.01
C TRP A 85 -17.30 -2.03 -0.49
N ALA A 86 -17.87 -0.93 0.02
CA ALA A 86 -17.96 -0.69 1.45
C ALA A 86 -18.73 -1.80 2.17
N VAL A 87 -19.82 -2.31 1.58
CA VAL A 87 -20.58 -3.42 2.17
C VAL A 87 -19.83 -4.74 2.02
N ALA A 88 -19.45 -5.11 0.80
CA ALA A 88 -18.85 -6.40 0.48
C ALA A 88 -17.52 -6.62 1.22
N TYR A 89 -16.67 -5.59 1.34
CA TYR A 89 -15.37 -5.70 2.00
C TYR A 89 -15.47 -6.10 3.48
N TYR A 90 -16.53 -5.65 4.19
CA TYR A 90 -16.74 -5.99 5.59
C TYR A 90 -17.65 -7.21 5.81
N SER A 91 -18.52 -7.54 4.84
CA SER A 91 -19.49 -8.63 4.97
C SER A 91 -19.07 -9.95 4.30
N ASP A 92 -18.15 -9.90 3.33
CA ASP A 92 -17.71 -11.05 2.55
C ASP A 92 -16.19 -11.24 2.66
N ILE A 93 -15.79 -12.25 3.42
CA ILE A 93 -14.38 -12.58 3.65
C ILE A 93 -13.66 -13.01 2.37
N ASN A 94 -14.34 -13.71 1.46
CA ASN A 94 -13.71 -14.16 0.21
C ASN A 94 -13.47 -12.97 -0.70
N PHE A 95 -14.46 -12.08 -0.81
CA PHE A 95 -14.32 -10.83 -1.56
C PHE A 95 -13.13 -10.01 -1.05
N ARG A 96 -12.99 -9.85 0.28
CA ARG A 96 -11.86 -9.16 0.88
C ARG A 96 -10.54 -9.87 0.59
N ASP A 97 -10.44 -11.16 0.93
CA ASP A 97 -9.19 -11.91 0.88
C ASP A 97 -8.66 -12.06 -0.57
N GLU A 98 -9.54 -12.15 -1.56
CA GLU A 98 -9.18 -12.11 -2.98
C GLU A 98 -8.50 -10.78 -3.36
N ARG A 99 -9.04 -9.65 -2.91
CA ARG A 99 -8.53 -8.30 -3.22
C ARG A 99 -7.22 -8.00 -2.50
N GLU A 100 -7.12 -8.38 -1.24
CA GLU A 100 -5.85 -8.31 -0.50
C GLU A 100 -4.77 -9.15 -1.20
N SER A 101 -5.13 -10.36 -1.64
CA SER A 101 -4.23 -11.24 -2.40
C SER A 101 -3.83 -10.66 -3.77
N GLU A 102 -4.74 -9.96 -4.45
CA GLU A 102 -4.45 -9.24 -5.69
C GLU A 102 -3.42 -8.11 -5.46
N ALA A 103 -3.62 -7.31 -4.41
CA ALA A 103 -2.71 -6.23 -4.04
C ALA A 103 -1.33 -6.76 -3.61
N ASP A 104 -1.27 -7.85 -2.85
CA ASP A 104 -0.02 -8.52 -2.48
C ASP A 104 0.75 -9.03 -3.71
N ARG A 105 0.07 -9.70 -4.64
CA ARG A 105 0.69 -10.17 -5.89
C ARG A 105 1.21 -9.01 -6.74
N PHE A 106 0.46 -7.91 -6.79
CA PHE A 106 0.91 -6.69 -7.47
C PHE A 106 2.18 -6.12 -6.81
N ALA A 107 2.18 -5.99 -5.48
CA ALA A 107 3.31 -5.48 -4.71
C ALA A 107 4.58 -6.32 -4.97
N GLN A 108 4.47 -7.65 -4.91
CA GLN A 108 5.58 -8.55 -5.18
C GLN A 108 6.16 -8.33 -6.59
N LYS A 109 5.31 -8.25 -7.62
CA LYS A 109 5.73 -8.01 -9.00
C LYS A 109 6.38 -6.64 -9.18
N LEU A 110 5.80 -5.60 -8.60
CA LEU A 110 6.33 -4.24 -8.67
C LEU A 110 7.72 -4.16 -8.00
N LEU A 111 7.86 -4.74 -6.82
CA LEU A 111 9.14 -4.76 -6.10
C LEU A 111 10.20 -5.56 -6.86
N ALA A 112 9.87 -6.73 -7.40
CA ALA A 112 10.79 -7.51 -8.22
C ALA A 112 11.26 -6.73 -9.46
N PHE A 113 10.35 -6.01 -10.11
CA PHE A 113 10.65 -5.17 -11.26
C PHE A 113 11.59 -4.00 -10.90
N LEU A 114 11.30 -3.28 -9.81
CA LEU A 114 12.13 -2.16 -9.34
C LEU A 114 13.52 -2.64 -8.91
N THR A 115 13.60 -3.76 -8.20
CA THR A 115 14.87 -4.38 -7.80
C THR A 115 15.74 -4.68 -9.03
N ARG A 116 15.15 -5.23 -10.10
CA ARG A 116 15.87 -5.51 -11.35
C ARG A 116 16.37 -4.24 -12.06
N ILE A 117 15.57 -3.17 -12.07
CA ILE A 117 15.93 -1.92 -12.75
C ILE A 117 17.04 -1.16 -12.02
N TYR A 118 17.01 -1.18 -10.68
CA TYR A 118 17.98 -0.45 -9.87
C TYR A 118 19.23 -1.26 -9.51
N GLU A 119 19.38 -2.47 -10.07
CA GLU A 119 20.47 -3.42 -9.79
C GLU A 119 20.67 -3.64 -8.28
N ILE A 120 19.55 -3.82 -7.57
CA ILE A 120 19.49 -3.94 -6.11
C ILE A 120 19.55 -5.41 -5.67
#